data_AF-A0A645EC54-F1
#
_entry.id   AF-A0A645EC54-F1
#
_cell.length_a   1.000
_cell.length_b   1.000
_cell.length_c   1.000
_cell.angle_alpha   90.00
_cell.angle_beta   90.00
_cell.angle_gamma   90.00
#
_symmetry.space_group_name_H-M   'P 1'
#
loop_
_entity.id
_entity.type
_entity.pdbx_description
1 polymer ?
#
loop_
_entity_poly.entity_id
_entity_poly.type
_entity_poly.pdbx_seq_one_letter_code
_entity_poly.pdbx_strand_id
1 'polypeptide(L)'
;MVIDIDDEDSQRLIRLFNDPVGREYLVKVAGVDPEFVEKLAYLGISGTANVLCAIKMAKYYEMTEHDVIATVLTDSIDMYGSRIKELEEENGPYTMTSAAVDHNLHMLGLHTDSMEELTYISRKRIHNLKYYTWVEQQGRTVDELNDLWYAPEKTWKGVHSQAKDLDELINEFNDASGVMKSL
;
A
#
# COMPACT_ATOMS: atom_id res chain seq x y z
N MET A 1 -5.70 -14.38 1.95
CA MET A 1 -5.91 -13.45 3.06
C MET A 1 -6.31 -12.10 2.48
N VAL A 2 -7.17 -11.36 3.16
CA VAL A 2 -7.46 -9.94 2.91
C VAL A 2 -7.11 -9.21 4.20
N ILE A 3 -6.48 -8.06 4.06
CA ILE A 3 -6.09 -7.19 5.16
C ILE A 3 -6.65 -5.82 4.82
N ASP A 4 -7.59 -5.35 5.62
CA ASP A 4 -8.17 -4.03 5.44
C ASP A 4 -7.46 -3.04 6.37
N ILE A 5 -7.21 -1.83 5.86
CA ILE A 5 -6.58 -0.73 6.57
C ILE A 5 -7.58 0.42 6.59
N ASP A 6 -7.71 1.09 7.73
CA ASP A 6 -8.43 2.35 7.78
C ASP A 6 -7.59 3.39 7.05
N ASP A 7 -8.16 4.05 6.05
CA ASP A 7 -7.45 5.08 5.28
C ASP A 7 -6.87 6.17 6.20
N GLU A 8 -7.54 6.45 7.32
CA GLU A 8 -7.08 7.40 8.33
C GLU A 8 -5.71 7.01 8.91
N ASP A 9 -5.44 5.71 9.12
CA ASP A 9 -4.15 5.26 9.66
C ASP A 9 -3.00 5.68 8.73
N SER A 10 -3.18 5.41 7.43
CA SER A 10 -2.17 5.76 6.43
C SER A 10 -2.05 7.28 6.24
N GLN A 11 -3.17 8.01 6.25
CA GLN A 11 -3.19 9.46 6.07
C GLN A 11 -2.59 10.23 7.25
N ARG A 12 -2.78 9.74 8.48
CA ARG A 12 -2.17 10.35 9.68
C ARG A 12 -0.68 10.08 9.72
N LEU A 13 -0.26 8.87 9.38
CA LEU A 13 1.15 8.50 9.39
C LEU A 13 1.97 9.21 8.30
N ILE A 14 1.40 9.54 7.14
CA ILE A 14 2.15 10.37 6.17
C ILE A 14 2.51 11.75 6.74
N ARG A 15 1.69 12.32 7.64
CA ARG A 15 2.03 13.56 8.35
C ARG A 15 3.17 13.32 9.33
N LEU A 16 3.12 12.25 10.12
CA LEU A 16 4.19 11.86 11.05
C LEU A 16 5.55 11.70 10.34
N PHE A 17 5.56 11.09 9.16
CA PHE A 17 6.79 10.79 8.42
C PHE A 17 7.38 11.99 7.67
N ASN A 18 6.55 12.99 7.33
CA ASN A 18 6.95 14.06 6.42
C ASN A 18 6.92 15.45 7.03
N ASP A 19 6.20 15.65 8.13
CA ASP A 19 6.24 16.91 8.88
C ASP A 19 7.53 17.01 9.70
N PRO A 20 8.24 18.16 9.71
CA PRO A 20 9.44 18.34 10.52
C PRO A 20 9.26 18.00 12.01
N VAL A 21 8.10 18.30 12.59
CA VAL A 21 7.79 18.00 14.00
C VAL A 21 7.61 16.51 14.20
N GLY A 22 6.99 15.82 13.24
CA GLY A 22 6.85 14.36 13.26
C GLY A 22 8.20 13.66 13.20
N ARG A 23 9.09 14.10 12.30
CA ARG A 23 10.46 13.59 12.20
C ARG A 23 11.26 13.86 13.46
N GLU A 24 11.13 15.05 14.05
CA GLU A 24 11.75 15.38 15.34
C GLU A 24 11.28 14.42 16.44
N TYR A 25 9.98 14.14 16.51
CA TYR A 25 9.42 13.18 17.44
C TYR A 25 9.98 11.76 17.24
N LEU A 26 10.05 11.29 15.99
CA LEU A 26 10.59 9.96 15.67
C LEU A 26 12.03 9.79 16.14
N VAL A 27 12.86 10.81 15.92
CA VAL A 27 14.27 10.78 16.36
C VAL A 27 14.39 10.91 17.88
N LYS A 28 13.80 11.96 18.46
CA LYS A 28 14.08 12.34 19.86
C LYS A 28 13.29 11.52 20.88
N VAL A 29 12.11 11.04 20.51
CA VAL A 29 11.18 10.37 21.43
C VAL A 29 11.05 8.90 21.10
N ALA A 30 10.80 8.54 19.82
CA ALA A 30 10.70 7.14 19.42
C ALA A 30 12.07 6.45 19.23
N GLY A 31 13.16 7.21 19.19
CA GLY A 31 14.53 6.68 19.11
C GLY A 31 14.88 6.07 17.75
N VAL A 32 14.19 6.49 16.68
CA VAL A 32 14.46 6.03 15.31
C VAL A 32 15.73 6.71 14.80
N ASP A 33 16.58 5.93 14.15
CA ASP A 33 17.82 6.44 13.55
C ASP A 33 17.52 7.57 12.53
N PRO A 34 18.19 8.75 12.62
CA PRO A 34 17.92 9.87 11.73
C PRO A 34 18.10 9.54 10.24
N GLU A 35 19.07 8.71 9.87
CA GLU A 35 19.27 8.32 8.46
C GLU A 35 18.09 7.48 7.95
N PHE A 36 17.49 6.66 8.81
CA PHE A 36 16.27 5.92 8.48
C PHE A 36 15.04 6.84 8.38
N VAL A 37 14.90 7.83 9.26
CA VAL A 37 13.78 8.78 9.22
C VAL A 37 13.72 9.52 7.88
N GLU A 38 14.86 9.88 7.28
CA GLU A 38 14.89 10.51 5.96
C GLU A 38 14.34 9.61 4.85
N LYS A 39 14.48 8.28 4.98
CA LYS A 39 13.96 7.30 4.02
C LYS A 39 12.44 7.15 4.11
N LEU A 40 11.80 7.63 5.18
CA LEU A 40 10.34 7.58 5.32
C LEU A 40 9.62 8.48 4.30
N ALA A 41 10.31 9.43 3.66
CA ALA A 41 9.76 10.20 2.53
C ALA A 41 9.39 9.31 1.32
N TYR A 42 10.00 8.13 1.21
CA TYR A 42 9.65 7.15 0.18
C TYR A 42 8.30 6.47 0.45
N LEU A 43 7.67 6.72 1.61
CA LEU A 43 6.34 6.24 1.93
C LEU A 43 5.30 7.32 1.61
N GLY A 44 4.58 7.10 0.51
CA GLY A 44 3.28 7.72 0.27
C GLY A 44 2.17 7.03 1.07
N ILE A 45 0.92 7.32 0.72
CA ILE A 45 -0.26 6.79 1.42
C ILE A 45 -0.37 5.28 1.23
N SER A 46 -0.26 4.78 -0.01
CA SER A 46 -0.43 3.35 -0.29
C SER A 46 0.78 2.53 0.20
N GLY A 47 1.98 3.08 0.12
CA GLY A 47 3.20 2.48 0.66
C GLY A 47 3.13 2.37 2.19
N THR A 48 2.59 3.41 2.85
CA THR A 48 2.30 3.36 4.28
C THR A 48 1.27 2.27 4.59
N ALA A 49 0.15 2.20 3.86
CA ALA A 49 -0.86 1.16 4.05
C ALA A 49 -0.27 -0.26 3.88
N ASN A 50 0.64 -0.47 2.92
CA ASN A 50 1.35 -1.74 2.73
C ASN A 50 2.26 -2.12 3.91
N VAL A 51 2.88 -1.14 4.57
CA VAL A 51 3.64 -1.36 5.82
C VAL A 51 2.69 -1.74 6.96
N LEU A 52 1.56 -1.05 7.10
CA LEU A 52 0.55 -1.39 8.12
C LEU A 52 -0.02 -2.81 7.89
N CYS A 53 -0.25 -3.20 6.64
CA CYS A 53 -0.61 -4.57 6.27
C CYS A 53 0.45 -5.59 6.71
N ALA A 54 1.73 -5.30 6.50
CA ALA A 54 2.83 -6.14 6.95
C ALA A 54 2.87 -6.27 8.48
N ILE A 55 2.65 -5.17 9.22
CA ILE A 55 2.57 -5.19 10.68
C ILE A 55 1.39 -6.05 11.15
N LYS A 56 0.19 -5.86 10.57
CA LYS A 56 -0.99 -6.67 10.91
C LYS A 56 -0.76 -8.16 10.60
N MET A 57 -0.13 -8.48 9.47
CA MET A 57 0.25 -9.84 9.10
C MET A 57 1.22 -10.45 10.11
N ALA A 58 2.27 -9.72 10.49
CA ALA A 58 3.24 -10.16 11.50
C ALA A 58 2.56 -10.49 12.83
N LYS A 59 1.66 -9.60 13.30
CA LYS A 59 0.88 -9.83 14.52
C LYS A 59 -0.05 -11.04 14.38
N TYR A 60 -0.76 -11.16 13.26
CA TYR A 60 -1.74 -12.22 13.03
C TYR A 60 -1.13 -13.63 12.99
N TYR A 61 0.03 -13.78 12.35
CA TYR A 61 0.76 -15.06 12.29
C TYR A 61 1.78 -15.24 13.41
N GLU A 62 1.81 -14.33 14.40
CA GLU A 62 2.74 -14.38 15.54
C GLU A 62 4.21 -14.49 15.09
N MET A 63 4.57 -13.75 14.03
CA MET A 63 5.90 -13.79 13.43
C MET A 63 6.97 -13.28 14.39
N THR A 64 8.19 -13.81 14.22
CA THR A 64 9.35 -13.58 15.07
C THR A 64 10.52 -13.00 14.28
N GLU A 65 11.65 -12.78 14.94
CA GLU A 65 12.91 -12.37 14.30
C GLU A 65 13.46 -13.38 13.28
N HIS A 66 12.90 -14.59 13.21
CA HIS A 66 13.29 -15.63 12.26
C HIS A 66 12.46 -15.61 10.96
N ASP A 67 11.42 -14.79 10.92
CA ASP A 67 10.51 -14.70 9.79
C ASP A 67 10.77 -13.45 8.94
N VAL A 68 10.40 -13.52 7.66
CA VAL A 68 10.62 -12.42 6.70
C VAL A 68 9.31 -12.03 6.04
N ILE A 69 8.99 -10.73 6.07
CA ILE A 69 7.92 -10.14 5.26
C ILE A 69 8.56 -9.26 4.19
N ALA A 70 8.20 -9.50 2.93
CA ALA A 70 8.48 -8.59 1.84
C ALA A 70 7.22 -7.79 1.52
N THR A 71 7.34 -6.47 1.45
CA THR A 71 6.26 -5.57 1.05
C THR A 71 6.79 -4.55 0.04
N VAL A 72 5.90 -3.96 -0.76
CA VAL A 72 6.25 -3.02 -1.83
C VAL A 72 5.81 -1.62 -1.44
N LEU A 73 6.72 -0.66 -1.51
CA LEU A 73 6.39 0.75 -1.36
C LEU A 73 5.98 1.28 -2.73
N THR A 74 4.67 1.44 -2.92
CA THR A 74 4.07 1.66 -4.25
C THR A 74 4.18 3.09 -4.77
N ASP A 75 4.50 4.03 -3.88
CA ASP A 75 4.31 5.46 -4.06
C ASP A 75 5.15 6.21 -3.01
N SER A 76 5.69 7.37 -3.39
CA SER A 76 6.38 8.29 -2.48
C SER A 76 5.47 9.45 -2.08
N ILE A 77 5.89 10.21 -1.07
CA ILE A 77 5.17 11.41 -0.65
C ILE A 77 5.06 12.48 -1.74
N ASP A 78 5.96 12.47 -2.73
CA ASP A 78 6.00 13.45 -3.82
C ASP A 78 4.69 13.46 -4.63
N MET A 79 3.96 12.34 -4.64
CA MET A 79 2.66 12.22 -5.31
C MET A 79 1.50 12.85 -4.52
N TYR A 80 1.69 13.20 -3.24
CA TYR A 80 0.60 13.57 -2.31
C TYR A 80 0.70 14.98 -1.74
N GLY A 81 1.45 15.88 -2.38
CA GLY A 81 1.63 17.25 -1.90
C GLY A 81 0.32 18.03 -1.68
N SER A 82 -0.72 17.82 -2.49
CA SER A 82 -2.03 18.44 -2.28
C SER A 82 -2.75 17.84 -1.06
N ARG A 83 -2.70 16.51 -0.89
CA ARG A 83 -3.32 15.82 0.23
C ARG A 83 -2.73 16.24 1.57
N ILE A 84 -1.42 16.44 1.65
CA ILE A 84 -0.77 16.93 2.89
C ILE A 84 -1.31 18.31 3.29
N LYS A 85 -1.53 19.20 2.32
CA LYS A 85 -2.10 20.53 2.56
C LYS A 85 -3.55 20.45 3.02
N GLU A 86 -4.36 19.63 2.34
CA GLU A 86 -5.75 19.36 2.74
C GLU A 86 -5.80 18.86 4.19
N LEU A 87 -4.95 17.90 4.56
CA LEU A 87 -4.84 17.38 5.92
C LEU A 87 -4.38 18.46 6.93
N GLU A 88 -3.59 19.45 6.51
CA GLU A 88 -3.21 20.59 7.35
C GLU A 88 -4.37 21.52 7.61
N GLU A 89 -5.16 21.81 6.57
CA GLU A 89 -6.31 22.68 6.64
C GLU A 89 -7.42 22.05 7.50
N GLU A 90 -7.61 20.74 7.39
CA GLU A 90 -8.61 19.98 8.15
C GLU A 90 -8.22 19.80 9.61
N ASN A 91 -6.95 19.47 9.89
CA ASN A 91 -6.51 19.05 11.23
C ASN A 91 -5.72 20.12 11.98
N GLY A 92 -5.33 21.20 11.31
CA GLY A 92 -4.50 22.27 11.84
C GLY A 92 -3.00 21.94 11.83
N PRO A 93 -2.20 22.80 12.49
CA PRO A 93 -0.75 22.64 12.56
C PRO A 93 -0.34 21.32 13.21
N TYR A 94 0.70 20.68 12.67
CA TYR A 94 1.24 19.46 13.28
C TYR A 94 2.04 19.80 14.54
N THR A 95 1.84 19.02 15.60
CA THR A 95 2.47 19.26 16.90
C THR A 95 3.12 18.00 17.44
N MET A 96 4.01 18.14 18.43
CA MET A 96 4.60 16.99 19.14
C MET A 96 3.52 16.09 19.77
N THR A 97 2.40 16.68 20.22
CA THR A 97 1.26 15.92 20.73
C THR A 97 0.59 15.14 19.61
N SER A 98 0.35 15.76 18.45
CA SER A 98 -0.21 15.08 17.28
C SER A 98 0.69 13.92 16.84
N ALA A 99 2.00 14.13 16.76
CA ALA A 99 2.98 13.09 16.43
C ALA A 99 2.93 11.91 17.41
N ALA A 100 2.84 12.20 18.72
CA ALA A 100 2.72 11.17 19.73
C ALA A 100 1.40 10.39 19.63
N VAL A 101 0.28 11.08 19.38
CA VAL A 101 -1.03 10.45 19.17
C VAL A 101 -0.99 9.57 17.93
N ASP A 102 -0.52 10.09 16.79
CA ASP A 102 -0.55 9.37 15.53
C ASP A 102 0.34 8.13 15.57
N HIS A 103 1.54 8.23 16.15
CA HIS A 103 2.43 7.08 16.31
C HIS A 103 1.81 5.98 17.17
N ASN A 104 1.19 6.34 18.30
CA ASN A 104 0.61 5.36 19.21
C ASN A 104 -0.69 4.76 18.67
N LEU A 105 -1.55 5.57 18.07
CA LEU A 105 -2.87 5.14 17.61
C LEU A 105 -2.77 4.37 16.28
N HIS A 106 -2.13 4.95 15.28
CA HIS A 106 -2.20 4.48 13.90
C HIS A 106 -1.09 3.49 13.52
N MET A 107 -0.04 3.37 14.35
CA MET A 107 1.05 2.40 14.12
C MET A 107 1.13 1.35 15.23
N LEU A 108 1.37 1.76 16.48
CA LEU A 108 1.52 0.81 17.58
C LEU A 108 0.19 0.13 17.95
N GLY A 109 -0.89 0.90 17.90
CA GLY A 109 -2.27 0.51 18.22
C GLY A 109 -2.96 -0.37 17.19
N LEU A 110 -2.32 -0.69 16.05
CA LEU A 110 -2.93 -1.54 15.02
C LEU A 110 -3.40 -2.89 15.58
N HIS A 111 -4.68 -3.18 15.39
CA HIS A 111 -5.32 -4.45 15.73
C HIS A 111 -5.39 -5.39 14.52
N THR A 112 -5.82 -6.63 14.72
CA THR A 112 -5.95 -7.65 13.64
C THR A 112 -7.41 -8.04 13.39
N ASP A 113 -8.34 -7.19 13.79
CA ASP A 113 -9.80 -7.38 13.74
C ASP A 113 -10.38 -7.25 12.32
N SER A 114 -9.81 -6.37 11.48
CA SER A 114 -10.20 -6.20 10.08
C SER A 114 -9.30 -7.00 9.12
N MET A 115 -9.35 -8.34 9.23
CA MET A 115 -8.58 -9.28 8.39
C MET A 115 -9.36 -10.59 8.17
N GLU A 116 -9.20 -11.24 7.01
CA GLU A 116 -9.81 -12.56 6.75
C GLU A 116 -8.87 -13.50 5.99
N GLU A 117 -8.59 -14.68 6.55
CA GLU A 117 -8.05 -15.81 5.78
C GLU A 117 -9.14 -16.40 4.87
N LEU A 118 -8.97 -16.19 3.56
CA LEU A 118 -10.01 -16.56 2.61
C LEU A 118 -10.07 -18.07 2.34
N THR A 119 -11.18 -18.68 2.76
CA THR A 119 -11.64 -19.99 2.30
C THR A 119 -12.02 -19.97 0.81
N TYR A 120 -12.26 -21.14 0.21
CA TYR A 120 -12.77 -21.22 -1.16
C TYR A 120 -14.08 -20.41 -1.34
N ILE A 121 -15.01 -20.53 -0.39
CA ILE A 121 -16.29 -19.84 -0.43
C ILE A 121 -16.10 -18.33 -0.27
N SER A 122 -15.23 -17.88 0.65
CA SER A 122 -14.90 -16.46 0.81
C SER A 122 -14.30 -15.87 -0.47
N ARG A 123 -13.39 -16.59 -1.13
CA ARG A 123 -12.84 -16.17 -2.44
C ARG A 123 -13.93 -16.08 -3.50
N LYS A 124 -14.86 -17.04 -3.55
CA LYS A 124 -15.97 -17.04 -4.53
C LYS A 124 -16.94 -15.89 -4.27
N ARG A 125 -17.21 -15.55 -2.99
CA ARG A 125 -17.99 -14.37 -2.59
C ARG A 125 -17.35 -13.09 -3.14
N ILE A 126 -16.05 -12.88 -2.92
CA ILE A 126 -15.31 -11.71 -3.43
C ILE A 126 -15.32 -11.67 -4.95
N HIS A 127 -15.15 -12.81 -5.61
CA HIS A 127 -15.24 -12.88 -7.07
C HIS A 127 -16.61 -12.44 -7.58
N ASN A 128 -17.70 -12.86 -6.94
CA ASN A 128 -19.05 -12.49 -7.33
C ASN A 128 -19.37 -11.01 -7.08
N LEU A 129 -18.73 -10.35 -6.10
CA LEU A 129 -18.89 -8.90 -5.87
C LEU A 129 -18.51 -8.05 -7.10
N LYS A 130 -17.62 -8.57 -7.95
CA LYS A 130 -17.23 -7.92 -9.20
C LYS A 130 -18.39 -7.79 -10.19
N TYR A 131 -19.49 -8.52 -10.03
CA TYR A 131 -20.65 -8.38 -10.92
C TYR A 131 -21.08 -6.91 -11.04
N TYR A 132 -21.20 -6.21 -9.91
CA TYR A 132 -21.62 -4.80 -9.92
C TYR A 132 -20.64 -3.91 -10.69
N THR A 133 -19.35 -3.97 -10.36
CA THR A 133 -18.36 -3.06 -10.95
C THR A 133 -17.91 -3.48 -12.36
N TRP A 134 -17.87 -4.78 -12.66
CA TRP A 134 -17.39 -5.32 -13.93
C TRP A 134 -18.52 -5.45 -14.96
N VAL A 135 -19.65 -6.03 -14.59
CA VAL A 135 -20.76 -6.30 -15.52
C VAL A 135 -21.63 -5.06 -15.64
N GLU A 136 -22.17 -4.55 -14.52
CA GLU A 136 -23.13 -3.44 -14.58
C GLU A 136 -22.47 -2.10 -14.92
N GLN A 137 -21.37 -1.75 -14.25
CA GLN A 137 -20.73 -0.44 -14.45
C GLN A 137 -19.81 -0.39 -15.68
N GLN A 138 -19.01 -1.43 -15.93
CA GLN A 138 -18.06 -1.47 -17.05
C GLN A 138 -18.62 -2.12 -18.32
N GLY A 139 -19.85 -2.65 -18.29
CA GLY A 139 -20.53 -3.22 -19.45
C GLY A 139 -19.93 -4.54 -19.96
N ARG A 140 -19.16 -5.25 -19.13
CA ARG A 140 -18.60 -6.57 -19.47
C ARG A 140 -19.66 -7.65 -19.34
N THR A 141 -19.39 -8.82 -19.93
CA THR A 141 -20.29 -9.96 -19.83
C THR A 141 -20.07 -10.79 -18.57
N VAL A 142 -21.11 -11.51 -18.15
CA VAL A 142 -21.00 -12.49 -17.04
C VAL A 142 -20.06 -13.63 -17.39
N ASP A 143 -19.98 -13.99 -18.67
CA ASP A 143 -19.05 -15.02 -19.15
C ASP A 143 -17.58 -14.56 -19.00
N GLU A 144 -17.27 -13.31 -19.35
CA GLU A 144 -15.95 -12.73 -19.08
C GLU A 144 -15.63 -12.70 -17.57
N LEU A 145 -16.62 -12.41 -16.72
CA LEU A 145 -16.42 -12.49 -15.27
C LEU A 145 -16.12 -13.93 -14.85
N ASN A 146 -16.90 -14.92 -15.30
CA ASN A 146 -16.68 -16.33 -14.99
C ASN A 146 -15.31 -16.84 -15.47
N ASP A 147 -14.82 -16.35 -16.60
CA ASP A 147 -13.48 -16.68 -17.12
C ASP A 147 -12.37 -16.29 -16.13
N LEU A 148 -12.52 -15.19 -15.38
CA LEU A 148 -11.57 -14.80 -14.33
C LEU A 148 -11.44 -15.85 -13.22
N TRP A 149 -12.37 -16.81 -13.13
CA TRP A 149 -12.35 -17.91 -12.16
C TRP A 149 -12.05 -19.26 -12.81
N TYR A 150 -12.72 -19.59 -13.90
CA TYR A 150 -12.68 -20.94 -14.51
C TYR A 150 -11.67 -21.05 -15.66
N ALA A 151 -11.22 -19.93 -16.23
CA ALA A 151 -10.30 -19.91 -17.37
C ALA A 151 -9.02 -19.10 -17.05
N PRO A 152 -8.20 -19.51 -16.07
CA PRO A 152 -7.01 -18.76 -15.65
C PRO A 152 -5.98 -18.62 -16.78
N GLU A 153 -5.88 -19.61 -17.69
CA GLU A 153 -4.98 -19.56 -18.86
C GLU A 153 -5.35 -18.44 -19.84
N LYS A 154 -6.64 -18.14 -19.98
CA LYS A 154 -7.15 -17.04 -20.81
C LYS A 154 -7.00 -15.67 -20.13
N THR A 155 -6.87 -15.67 -18.81
CA THR A 155 -6.92 -14.45 -17.99
C THR A 155 -5.59 -14.24 -17.27
N TRP A 156 -5.51 -14.53 -15.98
CA TRP A 156 -4.36 -14.19 -15.13
C TRP A 156 -3.05 -14.81 -15.62
N LYS A 157 -3.05 -16.10 -15.96
CA LYS A 157 -1.83 -16.78 -16.41
C LYS A 157 -1.42 -16.35 -17.81
N GLY A 158 -2.38 -16.09 -18.70
CA GLY A 158 -2.12 -15.56 -20.03
C GLY A 158 -1.54 -14.14 -20.01
N VAL A 159 -1.92 -13.32 -19.02
CA VAL A 159 -1.27 -12.02 -18.78
C VAL A 159 0.14 -12.22 -18.24
N HIS A 160 0.32 -13.06 -17.22
CA HIS A 160 1.64 -13.31 -16.65
C HIS A 160 2.64 -13.93 -17.64
N SER A 161 2.18 -14.71 -18.62
CA SER A 161 3.06 -15.27 -19.65
C SER A 161 3.64 -14.22 -20.60
N GLN A 162 3.11 -13.00 -20.62
CA GLN A 162 3.60 -11.89 -21.46
C GLN A 162 4.77 -11.13 -20.81
N ALA A 163 5.22 -11.50 -19.61
CA ALA A 163 6.27 -10.77 -18.88
C ALA A 163 7.53 -10.53 -19.73
N LYS A 164 7.99 -11.55 -20.46
CA LYS A 164 9.18 -11.43 -21.32
C LYS A 164 8.98 -10.45 -22.47
N ASP A 165 7.82 -10.52 -23.14
CA ASP A 165 7.52 -9.64 -24.27
C ASP A 165 7.37 -8.18 -23.80
N LEU A 166 6.80 -7.98 -22.60
CA LEU A 166 6.73 -6.67 -21.95
C LEU A 166 8.13 -6.15 -21.58
N ASP A 167 9.02 -6.99 -21.08
CA ASP A 167 10.41 -6.60 -20.79
C ASP A 167 11.14 -6.13 -22.06
N GLU A 168 10.94 -6.82 -23.19
CA GLU A 168 11.49 -6.40 -24.48
C GLU A 168 10.96 -5.02 -24.89
N LEU A 169 9.65 -4.78 -24.78
CA LEU A 169 9.03 -3.48 -25.06
C LEU A 169 9.51 -2.35 -24.12
N ILE A 170 9.73 -2.66 -22.84
CA ILE A 170 10.26 -1.71 -21.86
C ILE A 170 11.69 -1.29 -22.24
N ASN A 171 12.53 -2.25 -22.64
CA ASN A 171 13.89 -1.95 -23.10
C ASN A 171 13.88 -1.07 -24.35
N GLU A 172 13.05 -1.38 -25.35
CA GLU A 172 12.89 -0.55 -26.55
C GLU A 172 12.44 0.88 -26.21
N PHE A 173 11.48 1.02 -25.29
CA PHE A 173 11.02 2.32 -24.81
C PHE A 173 12.12 3.11 -24.08
N ASN A 174 12.91 2.45 -23.23
CA ASN A 174 14.01 3.06 -22.50
C ASN A 174 15.13 3.53 -23.44
N ASP A 175 15.44 2.76 -24.48
CA ASP A 175 16.39 3.12 -25.52
C ASP A 175 15.90 4.32 -26.34
N ALA A 176 14.62 4.33 -26.72
CA ALA A 176 14.00 5.40 -27.50
C ALA A 176 13.87 6.71 -26.70
N SER A 177 13.54 6.64 -25.41
CA SER A 177 13.43 7.82 -24.53
C SER A 177 14.80 8.39 -24.14
N GLY A 178 15.88 7.61 -24.31
CA GLY A 178 17.24 8.03 -23.97
C GLY A 178 17.52 8.07 -22.47
N VAL A 179 16.58 7.63 -21.62
CA VAL A 179 16.72 7.57 -20.15
C VAL A 179 17.99 6.81 -19.73
N MET A 180 18.34 5.74 -20.45
CA MET A 180 19.54 4.95 -20.18
C MET A 180 20.86 5.67 -20.48
N LYS A 181 20.83 6.79 -21.22
CA LYS A 181 22.03 7.60 -21.50
C LYS A 181 22.27 8.68 -20.44
N SER A 182 21.29 8.91 -19.57
CA SER A 182 21.31 9.92 -18.51
C SER A 182 21.44 9.36 -17.09
N LEU A 183 21.44 8.03 -16.95
CA LEU A 183 21.74 7.28 -15.72
C LEU A 183 23.21 6.87 -15.69
#